data_AF-A0A2A5AMM4-F1
#
_entry.id   AF-A0A2A5AMM4-F1
#
_cell.length_a   1.000
_cell.length_b   1.000
_cell.length_c   1.000
_cell.angle_alpha   90.00
_cell.angle_beta   90.00
_cell.angle_gamma   90.00
#
_symmetry.space_group_name_H-M   'P 1'
#
loop_
_entity.id
_entity.type
_entity.pdbx_description
1 polymer ?
#
loop_
_entity_poly.entity_id
_entity_poly.type
_entity_poly.pdbx_seq_one_letter_code
_entity_poly.pdbx_strand_id
1 'polypeptide(L)' 'MKTTKQNREAKQSIFEYIEVFYNRSRRHAFLNYLTPVEYEEKYADI' A
#
# COMPACT_ATOMS: atom_id res chain seq x y z
N MET A 1 14.21 2.16 28.84
CA MET A 1 13.56 1.42 27.73
C MET A 1 12.88 2.41 26.79
N LYS A 2 13.39 2.62 25.57
CA LYS A 2 12.81 3.51 24.53
C LYS A 2 12.45 2.76 23.22
N THR A 3 12.33 1.44 23.28
CA THR A 3 12.33 0.59 22.07
C THR A 3 10.96 0.37 21.44
N THR A 4 9.86 0.44 22.22
CA THR A 4 8.52 0.09 21.70
C THR A 4 7.83 1.22 20.94
N LYS A 5 8.07 2.48 21.30
CA LYS A 5 7.46 3.64 20.63
C LYS A 5 8.06 3.89 19.25
N GLN A 6 9.39 3.90 19.16
CA GLN A 6 10.14 4.07 17.90
C GLN A 6 9.88 2.93 16.92
N ASN A 7 9.71 1.69 17.39
CA ASN A 7 9.38 0.56 16.52
C ASN A 7 7.97 0.68 15.92
N ARG A 8 7.00 1.20 16.67
CA ARG A 8 5.64 1.47 16.15
C ARG A 8 5.65 2.59 15.14
N GLU A 9 6.33 3.69 15.43
CA GLU A 9 6.47 4.82 14.50
C GLU A 9 7.14 4.38 13.19
N ALA A 10 8.25 3.63 13.26
CA ALA A 10 8.91 3.11 12.07
C ALA A 10 8.01 2.17 11.24
N LYS A 11 7.27 1.26 11.90
CA LYS A 11 6.31 0.38 11.22
C LYS A 11 5.18 1.17 10.56
N GLN A 12 4.68 2.20 11.22
CA GLN A 12 3.64 3.08 10.68
C GLN A 12 4.15 3.80 9.42
N SER A 13 5.35 4.36 9.46
CA SER A 13 5.94 5.05 8.31
C SER A 13 6.19 4.11 7.13
N ILE A 14 6.61 2.87 7.40
CA ILE A 14 6.76 1.85 6.34
C ILE A 14 5.40 1.46 5.75
N PHE A 15 4.39 1.25 6.60
CA PHE A 15 3.05 0.92 6.15
C PHE A 15 2.45 2.03 5.28
N GLU A 16 2.57 3.28 5.73
CA GLU A 16 2.10 4.44 4.97
C GLU A 16 2.82 4.57 3.62
N TYR A 17 4.14 4.37 3.58
CA TYR A 17 4.88 4.35 2.32
C TYR A 17 4.37 3.25 1.38
N ILE A 18 4.18 2.03 1.89
CA ILE A 18 3.73 0.89 1.09
C ILE A 18 2.32 1.13 0.54
N GLU A 19 1.37 1.55 1.37
CA GLU A 19 -0.03 1.66 0.98
C GLU A 19 -0.31 2.93 0.17
N VAL A 20 0.20 4.07 0.60
CA VAL A 20 -0.15 5.38 0.02
C VAL A 20 0.71 5.71 -1.19
N PHE A 21 1.95 5.22 -1.28
CA PHE A 21 2.84 5.62 -2.37
C PHE A 21 3.16 4.44 -3.30
N TYR A 22 3.68 3.34 -2.74
CA TYR A 22 4.15 2.23 -3.55
C TYR A 22 3.01 1.47 -4.23
N ASN A 23 2.03 1.00 -3.46
CA ASN A 23 0.92 0.21 -3.97
C ASN A 23 0.04 1.03 -4.93
N ARG A 24 -0.19 2.32 -4.67
CA ARG A 24 -0.94 3.19 -5.61
C ARG A 24 -0.29 3.33 -6.99
N SER A 25 1.03 3.22 -7.09
CA SER A 25 1.76 3.43 -8.35
C SER A 25 2.22 2.13 -9.03
N ARG A 26 2.20 1.01 -8.30
CA ARG A 26 2.75 -0.26 -8.78
C ARG A 26 1.74 -1.04 -9.63
N ARG A 27 2.01 -1.09 -10.93
CA ARG A 27 1.28 -1.95 -11.87
C ARG A 27 1.64 -3.42 -11.70
N HIS A 28 0.64 -4.29 -11.71
CA HIS A 28 0.82 -5.74 -11.59
C HIS A 28 0.42 -6.43 -12.89
N ALA A 29 1.32 -7.23 -13.45
CA ALA A 29 1.05 -7.97 -14.70
C ALA A 29 -0.16 -8.91 -14.56
N PHE A 30 -0.36 -9.50 -13.38
CA PHE A 30 -1.54 -10.32 -13.06
C PHE A 30 -2.86 -9.52 -13.10
N LEU A 31 -2.82 -8.23 -12.75
CA LEU A 31 -3.98 -7.33 -12.79
C LEU A 31 -4.10 -6.65 -14.17
N ASN A 32 -3.61 -7.27 -15.24
CA ASN A 32 -3.56 -6.68 -16.58
C ASN A 32 -2.85 -5.32 -16.61
N TYR A 33 -1.77 -5.19 -15.82
CA TYR A 33 -1.01 -3.96 -15.63
C TYR A 33 -1.80 -2.79 -15.01
N LEU A 34 -2.87 -3.07 -14.27
CA LEU A 34 -3.52 -2.10 -13.41
C LEU A 34 -2.76 -1.96 -12.08
N THR A 35 -2.88 -0.79 -11.48
CA THR A 35 -2.55 -0.58 -10.06
C THR A 35 -3.65 -1.18 -9.18
N PRO A 36 -3.33 -1.55 -7.93
CA PRO A 36 -4.31 -1.95 -6.92
C PRO A 36 -5.53 -1.02 -6.84
N VAL A 37 -5.33 0.30 -6.84
CA VAL A 37 -6.44 1.28 -6.78
C VAL A 37 -7.30 1.23 -8.04
N GLU A 38 -6.70 1.23 -9.23
CA GLU A 38 -7.45 1.12 -10.49
C GLU A 38 -8.20 -0.21 -10.60
N TYR A 39 -7.64 -1.28 -10.04
CA TYR A 39 -8.32 -2.57 -9.97
C TYR A 39 -9.53 -2.51 -9.05
N GLU A 40 -9.39 -1.96 -7.84
CA GLU A 40 -10.51 -1.77 -6.92
C GLU A 40 -11.59 -0.87 -7.52
N GLU A 41 -11.24 0.29 -8.09
CA GLU A 41 -12.21 1.19 -8.74
C GLU A 41 -12.97 0.53 -9.90
N LYS A 42 -12.33 -0.43 -10.59
CA LYS A 42 -12.93 -1.10 -11.74
C LYS A 42 -13.81 -2.30 -11.36
N TYR A 43 -13.53 -2.95 -10.23
CA TYR A 43 -14.14 -4.24 -9.89
C TYR A 43 -14.81 -4.31 -8.50
N ALA A 44 -14.61 -3.32 -7.61
CA ALA A 44 -15.17 -3.33 -6.25
C ALA A 44 -16.67 -3.00 -6.19
N ASP A 45 -17.23 -2.41 -7.26
CA ASP A 45 -18.67 -2.07 -7.38
C ASP A 45 -19.51 -3.20 -8.04
N ILE A 46 -19.04 -4.45 -8.02
CA ILE A 46 -19.82 -5.63 -8.49
C ILE A 46 -20.32 -6.44 -7.29
#